data_AF-A0A0N1HXH4-F1
#
_entry.id   AF-A0A0N1HXH4-F1
#
_cell.length_a   1.000
_cell.length_b   1.000
_cell.length_c   1.000
_cell.angle_alpha   90.00
_cell.angle_beta   90.00
_cell.angle_gamma   90.00
#
_symmetry.space_group_name_H-M   'P 1'
#
loop_
_entity.id
_entity.type
_entity.pdbx_description
1 polymer ?
#
loop_
_entity_poly.entity_id
_entity_poly.type
_entity_poly.pdbx_seq_one_letter_code
_entity_poly.pdbx_strand_id
1 'polypeptide(L)'
;MNSNKRSTFVFYSNKPGDRASSRRTINRHISKLEKEKRDRRKLAAGATEPALAESDLEAGSHVNERGDVFSRQPQLPLAKSMGASSYYPCVPTSEKPPDAWAACHRYLNDLIWHDNGTLGLDIRKGHERTAAMTRWALSYDLIFHALVAWTLCCLPESQDSKTFVGQRLLYHRGQTLKKLHEQLSKGVVDDVLIQGVGLLIPIDDHLGYTDFTQAHLNGIERMIQRRGGLDKVGSSEPSIGLQLAMMVSISTTKLSINTAPATHSRSLPMDSADTSSLSYPIGPALAPSLAFEVSRLPSGFANLVSKGLLSLEMIAILAEFETWLATLNRLPDDGPEPMAYRFAVPSGLTDLEKHICTALICLTDDLTSMGTFYAALVFRKPLKRTKMLFEDLPNLWFSHGNDHEDVLVWLATVITTPRRPDLAPTEMRKTFYEQLILRNTRLRSWNNVEQILGRFFYPKRRAWAWMESWEDIYRQHSEKTTQVGSSTALVSSTPILACA
;
A
#
# COMPACT_ATOMS: atom_id res chain seq x y z
N MET A 1 47.37 -3.32 0.49
CA MET A 1 47.41 -3.64 1.94
C MET A 1 45.99 -3.77 2.46
N ASN A 2 45.51 -5.01 2.68
CA ASN A 2 44.15 -5.28 3.15
C ASN A 2 44.02 -4.94 4.64
N SER A 3 43.36 -3.83 4.99
CA SER A 3 43.04 -3.52 6.38
C SER A 3 41.84 -4.35 6.83
N ASN A 4 42.10 -5.31 7.71
CA ASN A 4 41.11 -6.12 8.40
C ASN A 4 40.15 -5.20 9.20
N LYS A 5 38.89 -5.03 8.73
CA LYS A 5 37.86 -4.30 9.48
C LYS A 5 37.41 -5.16 10.66
N ARG A 6 37.91 -4.88 11.87
CA ARG A 6 37.36 -5.44 13.11
C ARG A 6 36.02 -4.78 13.42
N SER A 7 34.92 -5.50 13.23
CA SER A 7 33.61 -5.10 13.74
C SER A 7 33.63 -5.14 15.27
N THR A 8 33.33 -4.02 15.92
CA THR A 8 33.23 -3.95 17.38
C THR A 8 31.76 -4.06 17.76
N PHE A 9 31.38 -5.11 18.48
CA PHE A 9 30.02 -5.30 18.98
C PHE A 9 29.87 -4.66 20.36
N VAL A 10 28.79 -3.91 20.58
CA VAL A 10 28.43 -3.34 21.89
C VAL A 10 27.24 -4.12 22.42
N PHE A 11 27.41 -4.82 23.55
CA PHE A 11 26.36 -5.63 24.16
C PHE A 11 25.33 -4.76 24.88
N TYR A 12 24.05 -5.08 24.70
CA TYR A 12 22.92 -4.40 25.36
C TYR A 12 22.36 -5.28 26.47
N SER A 13 22.41 -4.81 27.72
CA SER A 13 21.71 -5.47 28.84
C SER A 13 20.28 -4.96 28.93
N ASN A 14 19.30 -5.87 28.90
CA ASN A 14 17.88 -5.52 29.00
C ASN A 14 17.38 -5.44 30.46
N LYS A 15 18.26 -5.59 31.45
CA LYS A 15 17.91 -5.49 32.86
C LYS A 15 17.60 -4.03 33.24
N PRO A 16 16.51 -3.75 33.98
CA PRO A 16 16.05 -2.38 34.27
C PRO A 16 17.12 -1.44 34.86
N GLY A 17 18.04 -1.94 35.69
CA GLY A 17 19.13 -1.14 36.28
C GLY A 17 20.29 -0.81 35.32
N ASP A 18 20.51 -1.63 34.29
CA ASP A 18 21.68 -1.52 33.40
C ASP A 18 21.39 -0.72 32.11
N ARG A 19 20.11 -0.39 31.85
CA ARG A 19 19.69 0.32 30.63
C ARG A 19 20.34 1.70 30.51
N ALA A 20 20.46 2.43 31.61
CA ALA A 20 21.09 3.76 31.62
C ALA A 20 22.61 3.68 31.34
N SER A 21 23.29 2.62 31.80
CA SER A 21 24.71 2.38 31.56
C SER A 21 24.96 1.93 30.11
N SER A 22 24.13 1.01 29.60
CA SER A 22 24.18 0.53 28.22
C SER A 22 23.94 1.66 27.22
N ARG A 23 22.94 2.53 27.49
CA ARG A 23 22.64 3.70 26.65
C ARG A 23 23.78 4.71 26.63
N ARG A 24 24.44 4.97 27.78
CA ARG A 24 25.64 5.83 27.84
C ARG A 24 26.81 5.25 27.03
N THR A 25 27.01 3.94 27.09
CA THR A 25 28.07 3.24 26.35
C THR A 25 27.84 3.29 24.84
N ILE A 26 26.59 3.04 24.40
CA ILE A 26 26.19 3.15 22.99
C ILE A 26 26.37 4.57 22.48
N ASN A 27 25.88 5.57 23.20
CA ASN A 27 26.02 6.97 22.79
C ASN A 27 27.47 7.40 22.68
N ARG A 28 28.34 6.97 23.62
CA ARG A 28 29.78 7.24 23.55
C ARG A 28 30.43 6.58 22.31
N HIS A 29 30.00 5.38 21.95
CA HIS A 29 30.51 4.68 20.77
C HIS A 29 30.07 5.38 19.47
N ILE A 30 28.80 5.79 19.38
CA ILE A 30 28.27 6.55 18.23
C ILE A 30 29.01 7.88 18.07
N SER A 31 29.18 8.65 19.14
CA SER A 31 29.92 9.93 19.08
C SER A 31 31.38 9.74 18.64
N LYS A 32 32.02 8.63 19.03
CA LYS A 32 33.38 8.29 18.57
C LYS A 32 33.40 8.00 17.06
N LEU A 33 32.46 7.21 16.55
CA LEU A 33 32.35 6.90 15.12
C LEU A 33 32.04 8.14 14.28
N GLU A 34 31.19 9.03 14.77
CA GLU A 34 30.88 10.30 14.10
C GLU A 34 32.10 11.22 14.04
N LYS A 35 32.88 11.29 15.13
CA LYS A 35 34.14 12.03 15.16
C LYS A 35 35.14 11.45 14.16
N GLU A 36 35.36 10.14 14.16
CA GLU A 36 36.25 9.48 13.20
C GLU A 36 35.80 9.69 11.74
N LYS A 37 34.49 9.68 11.47
CA LYS A 37 33.93 9.98 10.14
C LYS A 37 34.17 11.43 9.74
N ARG A 38 34.02 12.38 10.68
CA ARG A 38 34.31 13.80 10.44
C ARG A 38 35.80 14.02 10.17
N ASP A 39 36.68 13.37 10.93
CA ASP A 39 38.13 13.47 10.76
C ASP A 39 38.57 12.87 9.41
N ARG A 40 37.99 11.74 8.99
CA ARG A 40 38.20 11.18 7.64
C ARG A 40 37.75 12.11 6.53
N ARG A 41 36.62 12.81 6.72
CA ARG A 41 36.14 13.82 5.75
C ARG A 41 37.09 15.02 5.67
N LYS A 42 37.64 15.48 6.80
CA LYS A 42 38.66 16.54 6.82
C LYS A 42 39.96 16.11 6.14
N LEU A 43 40.41 14.87 6.37
CA LEU A 43 41.56 14.28 5.70
C LEU A 43 41.35 14.12 4.19
N ALA A 44 40.14 13.73 3.76
CA ALA A 44 39.79 13.63 2.34
C ALA A 44 39.63 14.99 1.65
N ALA A 45 39.19 16.02 2.39
CA ALA A 45 39.03 17.38 1.88
C ALA A 45 40.35 18.20 1.86
N GLY A 46 41.40 17.73 2.54
CA GLY A 46 42.71 18.39 2.60
C GLY A 46 43.59 18.23 1.35
N ALA A 47 43.03 17.78 0.22
CA ALA A 47 43.78 17.52 -1.00
C ALA A 47 43.18 18.25 -2.21
N THR A 48 42.81 19.53 -2.10
CA THR A 48 42.90 20.55 -3.17
C THR A 48 42.46 21.93 -2.69
N GLU A 49 43.41 22.88 -2.77
CA GLU A 49 43.26 24.33 -2.95
C GLU A 49 42.79 25.28 -1.82
N PRO A 50 43.21 26.57 -1.89
CA PRO A 50 43.63 27.34 -0.73
C PRO A 50 42.63 28.39 -0.24
N ALA A 51 43.00 28.93 0.92
CA ALA A 51 42.30 29.88 1.76
C ALA A 51 41.81 31.16 1.05
N LEU A 52 40.58 31.57 1.40
CA LEU A 52 40.15 32.97 1.38
C LEU A 52 39.59 33.34 2.76
N ALA A 53 39.94 34.56 3.15
CA ALA A 53 39.91 35.13 4.48
C ALA A 53 38.51 35.20 5.13
N GLU A 54 38.47 34.86 6.42
CA GLU A 54 37.39 35.23 7.34
C GLU A 54 37.55 36.71 7.73
N SER A 55 36.47 37.47 7.61
CA SER A 55 36.32 38.77 8.26
C SER A 55 35.33 38.62 9.41
N ASP A 56 35.81 38.93 10.61
CA ASP A 56 35.05 39.15 11.83
C ASP A 56 33.88 40.12 11.61
N LEU A 57 32.75 39.90 12.29
CA LEU A 57 32.00 40.98 12.93
C LEU A 57 31.03 40.44 13.99
N GLU A 58 30.98 41.25 15.05
CA GLU A 58 30.58 40.98 16.43
C GLU A 58 29.09 40.79 16.73
N ALA A 59 28.89 40.35 17.97
CA ALA A 59 27.66 40.26 18.73
C ALA A 59 26.81 41.55 18.76
N GLY A 60 25.49 41.35 18.81
CA GLY A 60 24.53 42.39 19.18
C GLY A 60 23.28 41.76 19.79
N SER A 61 23.18 41.79 21.11
CA SER A 61 21.97 41.50 21.87
C SER A 61 20.95 42.61 21.66
N HIS A 62 19.68 42.31 21.39
CA HIS A 62 18.60 43.17 21.85
C HIS A 62 17.32 42.35 22.08
N VAL A 63 16.91 42.37 23.36
CA VAL A 63 15.59 42.02 23.87
C VAL A 63 14.58 43.00 23.29
N ASN A 64 13.44 42.50 22.80
CA ASN A 64 12.19 43.23 22.92
C ASN A 64 11.00 42.26 22.97
N GLU A 65 10.41 42.16 24.16
CA GLU A 65 9.07 41.67 24.39
C GLU A 65 8.08 42.76 23.95
N ARG A 66 7.06 42.40 23.14
CA ARG A 66 5.65 42.79 23.36
C ARG A 66 4.77 42.25 22.24
N GLY A 67 3.78 41.45 22.67
CA GLY A 67 2.40 41.50 22.22
C GLY A 67 2.11 41.20 20.76
N ASP A 68 1.65 39.97 20.49
CA ASP A 68 0.44 39.83 19.67
C ASP A 68 -0.23 38.47 19.91
N VAL A 69 -1.47 38.53 20.39
CA VAL A 69 -2.36 37.38 20.55
C VAL A 69 -2.97 37.09 19.18
N PHE A 70 -2.20 36.44 18.31
CA PHE A 70 -2.76 35.81 17.12
C PHE A 70 -3.31 34.43 17.49
N SER A 71 -4.59 34.23 17.13
CA SER A 71 -5.25 32.92 17.14
C SER A 71 -4.33 31.86 16.55
N ARG A 72 -3.81 30.97 17.39
CA ARG A 72 -3.01 29.83 16.96
C ARG A 72 -3.88 28.91 16.14
N GLN A 73 -3.79 29.00 14.82
CA GLN A 73 -4.26 27.92 13.96
C GLN A 73 -3.53 26.63 14.37
N PRO A 74 -4.25 25.52 14.58
CA PRO A 74 -3.60 24.25 14.87
C PRO A 74 -2.69 23.90 13.68
N GLN A 75 -1.38 23.89 13.92
CA GLN A 75 -0.42 23.43 12.94
C GLN A 75 -0.63 21.93 12.77
N LEU A 76 -0.68 21.47 11.51
CA LEU A 76 -0.66 20.04 11.21
C LEU A 76 0.52 19.41 11.97
N PRO A 77 0.34 18.26 12.65
CA PRO A 77 1.43 17.54 13.28
C PRO A 77 2.33 16.98 12.18
N LEU A 78 3.21 17.83 11.65
CA LEU A 78 4.30 17.40 10.78
C LEU A 78 5.40 16.87 11.68
N ALA A 79 5.61 15.55 11.62
CA ALA A 79 6.89 15.00 12.04
C ALA A 79 7.99 15.76 11.28
N LYS A 80 8.94 16.37 12.01
CA LYS A 80 10.13 16.95 11.39
C LYS A 80 10.78 15.83 10.58
N SER A 81 10.85 16.01 9.26
CA SER A 81 11.67 15.17 8.38
C SER A 81 13.05 15.02 9.04
N MET A 82 13.39 13.79 9.41
CA MET A 82 14.67 13.50 10.04
C MET A 82 15.79 13.69 9.00
N GLY A 83 16.37 14.89 8.97
CA GLY A 83 17.74 15.10 8.49
C GLY A 83 18.00 15.12 6.97
N ALA A 84 16.99 15.20 6.10
CA ALA A 84 17.21 15.39 4.67
C ALA A 84 17.20 16.89 4.32
N SER A 85 18.32 17.41 3.83
CA SER A 85 18.34 18.64 3.03
C SER A 85 17.31 18.49 1.90
N SER A 86 16.34 19.39 1.83
CA SER A 86 15.30 19.38 0.78
C SER A 86 15.94 19.31 -0.60
N TYR A 87 15.79 18.20 -1.31
CA TYR A 87 16.38 18.00 -2.65
C TYR A 87 15.68 18.85 -3.71
N TYR A 88 14.40 19.20 -3.49
CA TYR A 88 13.59 20.00 -4.39
C TYR A 88 12.97 21.18 -3.63
N PRO A 89 13.59 22.36 -3.65
CA PRO A 89 13.03 23.53 -2.99
C PRO A 89 11.78 24.00 -3.75
N CYS A 90 10.61 23.79 -3.17
CA CYS A 90 9.41 24.51 -3.55
C CYS A 90 9.40 25.81 -2.74
N VAL A 91 9.69 26.95 -3.39
CA VAL A 91 9.58 28.25 -2.74
C VAL A 91 8.10 28.61 -2.64
N PRO A 92 7.56 28.86 -1.42
CA PRO A 92 6.18 29.29 -1.28
C PRO A 92 5.96 30.58 -2.07
N THR A 93 5.01 30.56 -3.00
CA THR A 93 4.49 31.80 -3.59
C THR A 93 3.49 32.43 -2.61
N SER A 94 3.39 33.75 -2.59
CA SER A 94 2.47 34.49 -1.70
C SER A 94 0.99 34.14 -1.89
N GLU A 95 0.64 33.50 -3.02
CA GLU A 95 -0.73 33.18 -3.40
C GLU A 95 -1.27 31.89 -2.77
N LYS A 96 -0.40 30.99 -2.28
CA LYS A 96 -0.79 29.67 -1.79
C LYS A 96 -0.51 29.55 -0.29
N PRO A 97 -1.44 28.99 0.50
CA PRO A 97 -1.29 28.99 1.95
C PRO A 97 -0.12 28.06 2.38
N PRO A 98 0.66 28.42 3.43
CA PRO A 98 1.91 27.73 3.78
C PRO A 98 1.76 26.23 4.07
N ASP A 99 0.62 25.84 4.60
CA ASP A 99 0.28 24.45 4.91
C ASP A 99 0.03 23.59 3.66
N ALA A 100 -0.56 24.16 2.61
CA ALA A 100 -0.72 23.47 1.33
C ALA A 100 0.65 23.20 0.71
N TRP A 101 1.57 24.16 0.79
CA TRP A 101 2.96 23.97 0.38
C TRP A 101 3.65 22.88 1.20
N ALA A 102 3.44 22.83 2.51
CA ALA A 102 4.02 21.77 3.35
C ALA A 102 3.53 20.38 2.93
N ALA A 103 2.24 20.22 2.59
CA ALA A 103 1.71 18.95 2.09
C ALA A 103 2.23 18.59 0.68
N CYS A 104 2.35 19.56 -0.22
CA CYS A 104 2.94 19.34 -1.55
C CYS A 104 4.42 18.98 -1.44
N HIS A 105 5.18 19.69 -0.59
CA HIS A 105 6.59 19.43 -0.31
C HIS A 105 6.81 18.03 0.26
N ARG A 106 5.93 17.60 1.19
CA ARG A 106 5.93 16.23 1.71
C ARG A 106 5.72 15.19 0.61
N TYR A 107 4.85 15.43 -0.37
CA TYR A 107 4.73 14.52 -1.51
C TYR A 107 6.04 14.42 -2.28
N LEU A 108 6.59 15.56 -2.68
CA LEU A 108 7.76 15.65 -3.56
C LEU A 108 9.06 15.18 -2.92
N ASN A 109 9.15 15.19 -1.58
CA ASN A 109 10.35 14.77 -0.86
C ASN A 109 10.24 13.39 -0.22
N ASP A 110 9.03 12.94 0.15
CA ASP A 110 8.85 11.68 0.86
C ASP A 110 8.06 10.66 0.04
N LEU A 111 6.84 11.03 -0.40
CA LEU A 111 5.91 10.05 -0.99
C LEU A 111 6.30 9.63 -2.40
N ILE A 112 6.79 10.56 -3.23
CA ILE A 112 7.12 10.27 -4.63
C ILE A 112 8.22 9.21 -4.78
N TRP A 113 9.10 9.05 -3.79
CA TRP A 113 10.15 8.03 -3.83
C TRP A 113 9.61 6.62 -3.63
N HIS A 114 8.56 6.47 -2.83
CA HIS A 114 7.85 5.20 -2.74
C HIS A 114 7.08 4.90 -4.02
N ASP A 115 6.49 5.91 -4.66
CA ASP A 115 5.91 5.74 -5.99
C ASP A 115 6.99 5.31 -6.98
N ASN A 116 8.17 5.95 -6.97
CA ASN A 116 9.29 5.60 -7.85
C ASN A 116 9.72 4.13 -7.68
N GLY A 117 9.84 3.67 -6.43
CA GLY A 117 10.12 2.27 -6.12
C GLY A 117 9.05 1.31 -6.64
N THR A 118 7.78 1.68 -6.50
CA THR A 118 6.63 0.91 -7.02
C THR A 118 6.66 0.74 -8.54
N LEU A 119 7.15 1.76 -9.24
CA LEU A 119 7.33 1.74 -10.70
C LEU A 119 8.62 1.01 -11.13
N GLY A 120 9.44 0.53 -10.19
CA GLY A 120 10.76 -0.04 -10.45
C GLY A 120 11.73 0.95 -11.11
N LEU A 121 11.59 2.26 -10.82
CA LEU A 121 12.50 3.26 -11.34
C LEU A 121 13.83 3.22 -10.58
N ASP A 122 14.93 3.26 -11.33
CA ASP A 122 16.24 3.54 -10.74
C ASP A 122 16.31 4.97 -10.17
N ILE A 123 17.35 5.24 -9.38
CA ILE A 123 17.54 6.54 -8.71
C ILE A 123 17.50 7.70 -9.72
N ARG A 124 18.16 7.56 -10.87
CA ARG A 124 18.24 8.63 -11.88
C ARG A 124 16.87 8.93 -12.49
N LYS A 125 16.16 7.90 -12.96
CA LYS A 125 14.79 8.06 -13.49
C LYS A 125 13.82 8.56 -12.43
N GLY A 126 14.03 8.15 -11.17
CA GLY A 126 13.29 8.67 -10.02
C GLY A 126 13.50 10.18 -9.84
N HIS A 127 14.73 10.67 -9.95
CA HIS A 127 15.03 12.11 -9.93
C HIS A 127 14.39 12.86 -11.11
N GLU A 128 14.51 12.33 -12.33
CA GLU A 128 13.89 12.91 -13.54
C GLU A 128 12.37 13.06 -13.38
N ARG A 129 11.71 11.99 -12.91
CA ARG A 129 10.28 12.01 -12.61
C ARG A 129 9.93 13.04 -11.53
N THR A 130 10.68 13.08 -10.43
CA THR A 130 10.42 14.03 -9.34
C THR A 130 10.59 15.47 -9.80
N ALA A 131 11.60 15.76 -10.61
CA ALA A 131 11.81 17.07 -11.20
C ALA A 131 10.64 17.46 -12.13
N ALA A 132 10.18 16.52 -12.97
CA ALA A 132 9.03 16.75 -13.85
C ALA A 132 7.74 17.01 -13.05
N MET A 133 7.45 16.20 -12.03
CA MET A 133 6.29 16.39 -11.16
C MET A 133 6.35 17.69 -10.37
N THR A 134 7.55 18.09 -9.92
CA THR A 134 7.78 19.39 -9.28
C THR A 134 7.42 20.52 -10.24
N ARG A 135 7.95 20.50 -11.49
CA ARG A 135 7.59 21.48 -12.52
C ARG A 135 6.08 21.54 -12.73
N TRP A 136 5.41 20.38 -12.83
CA TRP A 136 3.96 20.35 -12.97
C TRP A 136 3.21 20.94 -11.78
N ALA A 137 3.62 20.64 -10.55
CA ALA A 137 3.02 21.22 -9.35
C ALA A 137 3.22 22.74 -9.25
N LEU A 138 4.32 23.26 -9.80
CA LEU A 138 4.58 24.70 -9.86
C LEU A 138 3.76 25.38 -10.98
N SER A 139 3.62 24.72 -12.14
CA SER A 139 3.01 25.30 -13.34
C SER A 139 1.49 25.11 -13.44
N TYR A 140 0.95 24.06 -12.82
CA TYR A 140 -0.46 23.68 -12.95
C TYR A 140 -1.12 23.59 -11.58
N ASP A 141 -2.00 24.54 -11.27
CA ASP A 141 -2.80 24.53 -10.04
C ASP A 141 -3.60 23.24 -9.87
N LEU A 142 -4.08 22.66 -10.98
CA LEU A 142 -4.75 21.36 -10.97
C LEU A 142 -3.89 20.29 -10.28
N ILE A 143 -2.63 20.17 -10.69
CA ILE A 143 -1.69 19.19 -10.13
C ILE A 143 -1.32 19.55 -8.71
N PHE A 144 -1.08 20.82 -8.43
CA PHE A 144 -0.79 21.29 -7.07
C PHE A 144 -1.88 20.87 -6.08
N HIS A 145 -3.14 21.20 -6.35
CA HIS A 145 -4.26 20.88 -5.46
C HIS A 145 -4.49 19.37 -5.37
N ALA A 146 -4.35 18.63 -6.48
CA ALA A 146 -4.49 17.19 -6.49
C ALA A 146 -3.42 16.49 -5.63
N LEU A 147 -2.15 16.91 -5.75
CA LEU A 147 -1.06 16.37 -4.94
C LEU A 147 -1.23 16.70 -3.45
N VAL A 148 -1.67 17.91 -3.11
CA VAL A 148 -1.95 18.26 -1.71
C VAL A 148 -3.05 17.38 -1.15
N ALA A 149 -4.18 17.26 -1.85
CA ALA A 149 -5.27 16.38 -1.43
C ALA A 149 -4.80 14.93 -1.28
N TRP A 150 -4.03 14.43 -2.24
CA TRP A 150 -3.44 13.09 -2.19
C TRP A 150 -2.54 12.87 -0.97
N THR A 151 -1.64 13.82 -0.67
CA THR A 151 -0.80 13.74 0.53
C THR A 151 -1.63 13.67 1.79
N LEU A 152 -2.71 14.48 1.88
CA LEU A 152 -3.58 14.50 3.05
C LEU A 152 -4.29 13.15 3.24
N CYS A 153 -4.69 12.46 2.18
CA CYS A 153 -5.22 11.08 2.25
C CYS A 153 -4.20 10.06 2.79
N CYS A 154 -2.91 10.31 2.60
CA CYS A 154 -1.84 9.42 3.04
C CYS A 154 -1.38 9.69 4.48
N LEU A 155 -1.91 10.71 5.15
CA LEU A 155 -1.55 11.00 6.53
C LEU A 155 -2.20 9.98 7.49
N PRO A 156 -1.46 9.49 8.50
CA PRO A 156 -2.06 8.67 9.55
C PRO A 156 -3.19 9.42 10.24
N GLU A 157 -4.33 8.77 10.43
CA GLU A 157 -5.44 9.34 11.19
C GLU A 157 -5.05 9.52 12.67
N SER A 158 -4.74 10.75 13.10
CA SER A 158 -4.72 11.08 14.53
C SER A 158 -6.07 11.64 14.96
N GLN A 159 -6.57 11.24 16.15
CA GLN A 159 -7.91 11.64 16.64
C GLN A 159 -8.11 13.17 16.67
N ASP A 160 -7.07 13.94 17.01
CA ASP A 160 -7.16 15.40 17.15
C ASP A 160 -7.09 16.16 15.80
N SER A 161 -6.67 15.52 14.71
CA SER A 161 -6.47 16.18 13.41
C SER A 161 -7.58 15.91 12.39
N LYS A 162 -8.52 14.99 12.69
CA LYS A 162 -9.51 14.49 11.72
C LYS A 162 -10.35 15.59 11.07
N THR A 163 -10.88 16.52 11.87
CA THR A 163 -11.77 17.57 11.35
C THR A 163 -11.02 18.55 10.46
N PHE A 164 -9.80 18.93 10.84
CA PHE A 164 -9.01 19.93 10.13
C PHE A 164 -8.37 19.39 8.86
N VAL A 165 -7.78 18.19 8.93
CA VAL A 165 -7.25 17.48 7.76
C VAL A 165 -8.38 17.20 6.77
N GLY A 166 -9.55 16.79 7.27
CA GLY A 166 -10.73 16.55 6.44
C GLY A 166 -11.21 17.79 5.69
N GLN A 167 -11.32 18.94 6.37
CA GLN A 167 -11.72 20.20 5.72
C GLN A 167 -10.73 20.64 4.63
N ARG A 168 -9.43 20.53 4.90
CA ARG A 168 -8.38 20.88 3.92
C ARG A 168 -8.40 19.92 2.73
N LEU A 169 -8.55 18.62 2.98
CA LEU A 169 -8.70 17.61 1.94
C LEU A 169 -9.88 17.96 1.02
N LEU A 170 -11.05 18.25 1.59
CA LEU A 170 -12.24 18.62 0.82
C LEU A 170 -12.05 19.92 0.04
N TYR A 171 -11.37 20.92 0.62
CA TYR A 171 -11.03 22.16 -0.08
C TYR A 171 -10.15 21.90 -1.31
N HIS A 172 -9.03 21.18 -1.14
CA HIS A 172 -8.10 20.89 -2.23
C HIS A 172 -8.74 19.98 -3.29
N ARG A 173 -9.57 19.01 -2.89
CA ARG A 173 -10.42 18.23 -3.81
C ARG A 173 -11.33 19.15 -4.63
N GLY A 174 -12.05 20.07 -3.98
CA GLY A 174 -12.95 21.01 -4.64
C GLY A 174 -12.23 21.92 -5.66
N GLN A 175 -11.05 22.42 -5.31
CA GLN A 175 -10.22 23.20 -6.24
C GLN A 175 -9.76 22.35 -7.44
N THR A 176 -9.36 21.11 -7.20
CA THR A 176 -8.97 20.17 -8.26
C THR A 176 -10.12 19.95 -9.23
N LEU A 177 -11.33 19.66 -8.74
CA LEU A 177 -12.53 19.48 -9.56
C LEU A 177 -12.87 20.75 -10.36
N LYS A 178 -12.78 21.93 -9.73
CA LYS A 178 -13.02 23.21 -10.40
C LYS A 178 -12.06 23.41 -11.57
N LYS A 179 -10.75 23.22 -11.35
CA LYS A 179 -9.71 23.35 -12.39
C LYS A 179 -9.86 22.32 -13.50
N LEU A 180 -10.23 21.09 -13.15
CA LEU A 180 -10.53 20.02 -14.09
C LEU A 180 -11.71 20.38 -15.00
N HIS A 181 -12.79 20.92 -14.42
CA HIS A 181 -13.94 21.39 -15.19
C HIS A 181 -13.59 22.55 -16.12
N GLU A 182 -12.79 23.52 -15.64
CA GLU A 182 -12.29 24.64 -16.45
C GLU A 182 -11.44 24.19 -17.65
N GLN A 183 -10.67 23.11 -17.53
CA GLN A 183 -9.89 22.55 -18.66
C GLN A 183 -10.78 21.76 -19.63
N LEU A 184 -11.68 20.94 -19.09
CA LEU A 184 -12.62 20.16 -19.91
C LEU A 184 -13.57 21.05 -20.72
N SER A 185 -14.03 22.18 -20.17
CA SER A 185 -14.88 23.13 -20.89
C SER A 185 -14.18 23.79 -22.08
N LYS A 186 -12.85 23.85 -22.06
CA LYS A 186 -12.01 24.32 -23.17
C LYS A 186 -11.69 23.20 -24.17
N GLY A 187 -12.14 21.97 -23.92
CA GLY A 187 -11.87 20.81 -24.77
C GLY A 187 -10.43 20.29 -24.71
N VAL A 188 -9.64 20.75 -23.73
CA VAL A 188 -8.24 20.32 -23.57
C VAL A 188 -8.21 18.97 -22.86
N VAL A 189 -7.55 17.98 -23.46
CA VAL A 189 -7.30 16.66 -22.86
C VAL A 189 -5.83 16.30 -23.04
N ASP A 190 -5.02 16.56 -22.03
CA ASP A 190 -3.58 16.32 -22.01
C ASP A 190 -3.16 15.43 -20.83
N ASP A 191 -1.86 15.18 -20.66
CA ASP A 191 -1.34 14.33 -19.59
C ASP A 191 -1.49 14.96 -18.21
N VAL A 192 -1.58 16.29 -18.14
CA VAL A 192 -1.83 17.03 -16.90
C VAL A 192 -3.26 16.77 -16.42
N LEU A 193 -4.25 16.81 -17.32
CA LEU A 193 -5.62 16.47 -16.99
C LEU A 193 -5.77 15.01 -16.57
N ILE A 194 -5.15 14.08 -17.30
CA ILE A 194 -5.16 12.65 -16.96
C ILE A 194 -4.53 12.41 -15.57
N GLN A 195 -3.41 13.08 -15.26
CA GLN A 195 -2.81 13.02 -13.92
C GLN A 195 -3.76 13.54 -12.84
N GLY A 196 -4.40 14.68 -13.08
CA GLY A 196 -5.36 15.27 -12.14
C GLY A 196 -6.53 14.34 -11.83
N VAL A 197 -7.13 13.73 -12.87
CA VAL A 197 -8.22 12.75 -12.69
C VAL A 197 -7.70 11.49 -12.00
N GLY A 198 -6.52 11.02 -12.39
CA GLY A 198 -5.91 9.82 -11.82
C GLY A 198 -5.57 9.94 -10.34
N LEU A 199 -5.26 11.15 -9.86
CA LEU A 199 -5.14 11.45 -8.43
C LEU A 199 -6.51 11.57 -7.75
N LEU A 200 -7.53 12.12 -8.41
CA LEU A 200 -8.88 12.22 -7.87
C LEU A 200 -9.53 10.87 -7.61
N ILE A 201 -9.26 9.85 -8.43
CA ILE A 201 -9.82 8.50 -8.24
C ILE A 201 -9.51 7.94 -6.83
N PRO A 202 -8.25 7.78 -6.41
CA PRO A 202 -7.96 7.24 -5.08
C PRO A 202 -8.34 8.22 -3.96
N ILE A 203 -8.41 9.54 -4.21
CA ILE A 203 -8.92 10.53 -3.24
C ILE A 203 -10.41 10.30 -2.97
N ASP A 204 -11.22 10.20 -4.02
CA ASP A 204 -12.67 10.02 -3.92
C ASP A 204 -13.01 8.64 -3.37
N ASP A 205 -12.26 7.63 -3.80
CA ASP A 205 -12.36 6.28 -3.24
C ASP A 205 -12.02 6.30 -1.75
N HIS A 206 -10.98 7.02 -1.31
CA HIS A 206 -10.64 7.18 0.11
C HIS A 206 -11.75 7.85 0.91
N LEU A 207 -12.39 8.88 0.35
CA LEU A 207 -13.51 9.61 0.96
C LEU A 207 -14.85 8.83 0.95
N GLY A 208 -14.90 7.68 0.28
CA GLY A 208 -16.13 6.88 0.13
C GLY A 208 -17.08 7.41 -0.94
N TYR A 209 -16.61 8.30 -1.82
CA TYR A 209 -17.37 8.87 -2.94
C TYR A 209 -17.34 7.93 -4.15
N THR A 210 -17.96 6.77 -4.03
CA THR A 210 -17.92 5.69 -5.03
C THR A 210 -18.45 6.12 -6.40
N ASP A 211 -19.53 6.90 -6.43
CA ASP A 211 -20.17 7.35 -7.68
C ASP A 211 -19.25 8.28 -8.46
N PHE A 212 -18.57 9.20 -7.76
CA PHE A 212 -17.58 10.09 -8.36
C PHE A 212 -16.36 9.31 -8.84
N THR A 213 -15.92 8.32 -8.07
CA THR A 213 -14.81 7.45 -8.46
C THR A 213 -15.11 6.73 -9.78
N GLN A 214 -16.32 6.20 -9.93
CA GLN A 214 -16.79 5.57 -11.18
C GLN A 214 -16.87 6.58 -12.34
N ALA A 215 -17.41 7.77 -12.09
CA ALA A 215 -17.44 8.83 -13.10
C ALA A 215 -16.03 9.23 -13.56
N HIS A 216 -15.06 9.28 -12.64
CA HIS A 216 -13.67 9.57 -12.95
C HIS A 216 -12.99 8.47 -13.77
N LEU A 217 -13.26 7.19 -13.48
CA LEU A 217 -12.75 6.08 -14.30
C LEU A 217 -13.28 6.11 -15.73
N ASN A 218 -14.60 6.22 -15.88
CA ASN A 218 -15.23 6.38 -17.20
C ASN A 218 -14.69 7.61 -17.93
N GLY A 219 -14.41 8.68 -17.18
CA GLY A 219 -13.74 9.87 -17.68
C GLY A 219 -12.34 9.58 -18.22
N ILE A 220 -11.49 8.88 -17.44
CA ILE A 220 -10.14 8.48 -17.86
C ILE A 220 -10.17 7.62 -19.11
N GLU A 221 -11.04 6.62 -19.19
CA GLU A 221 -11.14 5.76 -20.38
C GLU A 221 -11.43 6.57 -21.64
N ARG A 222 -12.35 7.53 -21.56
CA ARG A 222 -12.65 8.44 -22.67
C ARG A 222 -11.49 9.38 -22.98
N MET A 223 -10.74 9.84 -21.97
CA MET A 223 -9.54 10.65 -22.18
C MET A 223 -8.44 9.86 -22.90
N ILE A 224 -8.23 8.60 -22.53
CA ILE A 224 -7.28 7.69 -23.19
C ILE A 224 -7.65 7.47 -24.64
N GLN A 225 -8.94 7.20 -24.92
CA GLN A 225 -9.44 7.07 -26.29
C GLN A 225 -9.19 8.34 -27.10
N ARG A 226 -9.45 9.53 -26.51
CA ARG A 226 -9.15 10.82 -27.17
C ARG A 226 -7.67 11.06 -27.42
N ARG A 227 -6.78 10.48 -26.60
CA ARG A 227 -5.33 10.53 -26.82
C ARG A 227 -4.86 9.56 -27.90
N GLY A 228 -5.72 8.68 -28.38
CA GLY A 228 -5.41 7.69 -29.41
C GLY A 228 -4.91 6.36 -28.86
N GLY A 229 -5.15 6.07 -27.57
CA GLY A 229 -4.77 4.81 -26.93
C GLY A 229 -3.90 5.00 -25.68
N LEU A 230 -3.76 3.92 -24.90
CA LEU A 230 -2.97 3.92 -23.66
C LEU A 230 -1.47 4.16 -23.93
N ASP A 231 -0.98 3.74 -25.10
CA ASP A 231 0.41 3.97 -25.54
C ASP A 231 0.72 5.46 -25.79
N LYS A 232 -0.32 6.29 -25.99
CA LYS A 232 -0.19 7.74 -26.16
C LYS A 232 -0.30 8.51 -24.85
N VAL A 233 -0.68 7.86 -23.75
CA VAL A 233 -0.72 8.48 -22.43
C VAL A 233 0.71 8.65 -21.93
N GLY A 234 1.04 9.85 -21.46
CA GLY A 234 2.37 10.19 -21.00
C GLY A 234 3.32 10.66 -22.09
N SER A 235 2.88 10.75 -23.34
CA SER A 235 3.71 11.20 -24.46
C SER A 235 4.16 12.66 -24.34
N SER A 236 3.45 13.49 -23.58
CA SER A 236 3.76 14.92 -23.43
C SER A 236 4.90 15.17 -22.44
N GLU A 237 5.15 14.23 -21.51
CA GLU A 237 6.27 14.30 -20.56
C GLU A 237 6.77 12.87 -20.29
N PRO A 238 7.76 12.40 -21.06
CA PRO A 238 8.28 11.03 -20.96
C PRO A 238 8.72 10.62 -19.55
N SER A 239 9.20 11.56 -18.75
CA SER A 239 9.64 11.33 -17.36
C SER A 239 8.50 10.90 -16.43
N ILE A 240 7.25 11.19 -16.79
CA ILE A 240 6.04 10.86 -16.02
C ILE A 240 5.22 9.76 -16.72
N GLY A 241 5.46 9.49 -18.00
CA GLY A 241 4.58 8.63 -18.80
C GLY A 241 4.37 7.22 -18.26
N LEU A 242 5.43 6.56 -17.76
CA LEU A 242 5.30 5.23 -17.13
C LEU A 242 4.40 5.28 -15.89
N GLN A 243 4.50 6.34 -15.08
CA GLN A 243 3.65 6.51 -13.91
C GLN A 243 2.19 6.72 -14.30
N LEU A 244 1.93 7.55 -15.31
CA LEU A 244 0.57 7.79 -15.78
C LEU A 244 -0.09 6.50 -16.25
N ALA A 245 0.61 5.72 -17.10
CA ALA A 245 0.12 4.43 -17.57
C ALA A 245 -0.14 3.45 -16.42
N MET A 246 0.78 3.38 -15.44
CA MET A 246 0.62 2.51 -14.28
C MET A 246 -0.48 2.98 -13.33
N MET A 247 -0.63 4.28 -13.10
CA MET A 247 -1.69 4.85 -12.27
C MET A 247 -3.06 4.58 -12.89
N VAL A 248 -3.21 4.80 -14.20
CA VAL A 248 -4.42 4.41 -14.95
C VAL A 248 -4.69 2.92 -14.76
N SER A 249 -3.68 2.07 -14.98
CA SER A 249 -3.81 0.62 -14.83
C SER A 249 -4.21 0.22 -13.41
N ILE A 250 -3.62 0.83 -12.38
CA ILE A 250 -3.95 0.58 -10.97
C ILE A 250 -5.39 0.97 -10.68
N SER A 251 -5.80 2.16 -11.13
CA SER A 251 -7.13 2.72 -10.90
C SER A 251 -8.22 1.85 -11.53
N THR A 252 -8.01 1.41 -12.79
CA THR A 252 -8.96 0.51 -13.47
C THR A 252 -8.97 -0.88 -12.83
N THR A 253 -7.81 -1.45 -12.51
CA THR A 253 -7.69 -2.78 -11.88
C THR A 253 -8.35 -2.83 -10.50
N LYS A 254 -7.99 -1.91 -9.60
CA LYS A 254 -8.38 -1.99 -8.17
C LYS A 254 -9.85 -1.67 -7.95
N LEU A 255 -10.48 -0.88 -8.82
CA LEU A 255 -11.87 -0.50 -8.63
C LEU A 255 -12.85 -1.47 -9.31
N SER A 256 -12.50 -2.06 -10.46
CA SER A 256 -13.33 -3.08 -11.12
C SER A 256 -13.61 -4.29 -10.24
N ILE A 257 -12.72 -4.60 -9.29
CA ILE A 257 -12.93 -5.68 -8.32
C ILE A 257 -13.95 -5.28 -7.24
N ASN A 258 -14.07 -3.99 -6.91
CA ASN A 258 -14.87 -3.49 -5.79
C ASN A 258 -16.30 -3.06 -6.16
N THR A 259 -16.65 -2.94 -7.43
CA THR A 259 -17.92 -2.33 -7.88
C THR A 259 -18.96 -3.30 -8.42
N ALA A 260 -18.78 -4.60 -8.19
CA ALA A 260 -19.76 -5.61 -8.58
C ALA A 260 -20.37 -6.35 -7.38
N PRO A 261 -21.20 -5.71 -6.54
CA PRO A 261 -22.24 -6.46 -5.85
C PRO A 261 -23.30 -6.87 -6.88
N ALA A 262 -23.78 -8.11 -6.80
CA ALA A 262 -24.77 -8.72 -7.70
C ALA A 262 -26.19 -8.11 -7.60
N THR A 263 -26.36 -6.96 -6.93
CA THR A 263 -27.68 -6.34 -6.72
C THR A 263 -27.59 -4.82 -6.91
N HIS A 264 -28.30 -4.35 -7.95
CA HIS A 264 -28.66 -2.94 -8.21
C HIS A 264 -27.74 -2.04 -9.06
N SER A 265 -27.00 -2.57 -10.04
CA SER A 265 -26.60 -1.73 -11.18
C SER A 265 -27.77 -1.59 -12.17
N ARG A 266 -28.62 -0.59 -11.97
CA ARG A 266 -29.55 -0.09 -13.00
C ARG A 266 -28.70 0.56 -14.09
N SER A 267 -28.23 -0.25 -15.03
CA SER A 267 -27.48 0.18 -16.20
C SER A 267 -28.32 1.13 -17.03
N LEU A 268 -27.83 2.36 -17.24
CA LEU A 268 -28.22 3.14 -18.41
C LEU A 268 -27.74 2.36 -19.66
N PRO A 269 -28.54 2.33 -20.73
CA PRO A 269 -28.17 1.58 -21.94
C PRO A 269 -27.02 2.31 -22.63
N MET A 270 -25.79 1.82 -22.43
CA MET A 270 -24.71 2.05 -23.38
C MET A 270 -24.70 0.87 -24.35
N ASP A 271 -25.22 1.11 -25.54
CA ASP A 271 -25.05 0.25 -26.71
C ASP A 271 -23.56 0.22 -27.09
N SER A 272 -22.86 -0.86 -26.74
CA SER A 272 -21.68 -1.43 -27.41
C SER A 272 -21.20 -2.62 -26.56
N ALA A 273 -21.60 -3.84 -26.89
CA ALA A 273 -20.84 -4.75 -27.76
C ALA A 273 -19.50 -5.19 -27.14
N ASP A 274 -19.61 -6.07 -26.14
CA ASP A 274 -18.78 -7.27 -25.90
C ASP A 274 -18.86 -7.62 -24.41
N THR A 275 -19.99 -8.20 -23.99
CA THR A 275 -20.00 -8.98 -22.76
C THR A 275 -19.19 -10.25 -23.04
N SER A 276 -17.87 -10.17 -22.91
CA SER A 276 -16.97 -11.32 -22.98
C SER A 276 -17.47 -12.35 -21.98
N SER A 277 -18.14 -13.39 -22.47
CA SER A 277 -18.61 -14.48 -21.63
C SER A 277 -17.38 -15.24 -21.16
N LEU A 278 -17.12 -15.23 -19.85
CA LEU A 278 -16.01 -16.00 -19.27
C LEU A 278 -16.09 -17.45 -19.73
N SER A 279 -14.94 -17.97 -20.16
CA SER A 279 -14.83 -19.35 -20.61
C SER A 279 -14.23 -20.19 -19.49
N TYR A 280 -14.83 -21.33 -19.21
CA TYR A 280 -14.33 -22.28 -18.21
C TYR A 280 -13.82 -23.53 -18.91
N PRO A 281 -12.74 -24.15 -18.40
CA PRO A 281 -12.31 -25.44 -18.91
C PRO A 281 -13.36 -26.51 -18.53
N ILE A 282 -14.29 -26.78 -19.46
CA ILE A 282 -15.32 -27.81 -19.31
C ILE A 282 -14.95 -28.99 -20.21
N GLY A 283 -14.50 -30.10 -19.61
CA GLY A 283 -14.23 -31.34 -20.34
C GLY A 283 -13.29 -32.29 -19.58
N PRO A 284 -13.26 -33.59 -19.95
CA PRO A 284 -12.43 -34.60 -19.27
C PRO A 284 -10.93 -34.44 -19.54
N ALA A 285 -10.53 -33.64 -20.54
CA ALA A 285 -9.13 -33.35 -20.84
C ALA A 285 -8.94 -31.87 -21.20
N LEU A 286 -7.95 -31.22 -20.56
CA LEU A 286 -7.52 -29.86 -20.92
C LEU A 286 -6.77 -29.90 -22.26
N ALA A 287 -6.91 -28.85 -23.07
CA ALA A 287 -6.07 -28.67 -24.24
C ALA A 287 -4.58 -28.70 -23.83
N PRO A 288 -3.65 -29.27 -24.63
CA PRO A 288 -2.26 -29.45 -24.21
C PRO A 288 -1.55 -28.17 -23.76
N SER A 289 -1.83 -27.03 -24.41
CA SER A 289 -1.32 -25.71 -24.02
C SER A 289 -1.81 -25.29 -22.63
N LEU A 290 -3.11 -25.44 -22.38
CA LEU A 290 -3.72 -25.12 -21.09
C LEU A 290 -3.25 -26.08 -19.99
N ALA A 291 -3.11 -27.37 -20.29
CA ALA A 291 -2.56 -28.35 -19.37
C ALA A 291 -1.13 -27.99 -18.94
N PHE A 292 -0.31 -27.50 -19.88
CA PHE A 292 1.03 -27.01 -19.58
C PHE A 292 1.01 -25.79 -18.67
N GLU A 293 0.17 -24.79 -18.92
CA GLU A 293 0.01 -23.62 -18.04
C GLU A 293 -0.44 -24.02 -16.64
N VAL A 294 -1.47 -24.87 -16.53
CA VAL A 294 -2.00 -25.37 -15.26
C VAL A 294 -0.95 -26.17 -14.49
N SER A 295 -0.09 -26.93 -15.18
CA SER A 295 0.99 -27.69 -14.53
C SER A 295 2.06 -26.81 -13.87
N ARG A 296 2.18 -25.54 -14.29
CA ARG A 296 3.09 -24.56 -13.70
C ARG A 296 2.49 -23.84 -12.51
N LEU A 297 1.18 -23.88 -12.33
CA LEU A 297 0.51 -23.21 -11.22
C LEU A 297 0.73 -23.97 -9.90
N PRO A 298 0.63 -23.28 -8.75
CA PRO A 298 0.59 -23.94 -7.46
C PRO A 298 -0.56 -24.94 -7.39
N SER A 299 -0.33 -26.08 -6.73
CA SER A 299 -1.25 -27.24 -6.75
C SER A 299 -2.66 -26.92 -6.23
N GLY A 300 -2.81 -25.93 -5.35
CA GLY A 300 -4.08 -25.39 -4.90
C GLY A 300 -4.86 -24.74 -6.03
N PHE A 301 -4.23 -23.86 -6.81
CA PHE A 301 -4.87 -23.25 -7.98
C PHE A 301 -5.13 -24.29 -9.09
N ALA A 302 -4.19 -25.19 -9.36
CA ALA A 302 -4.38 -26.25 -10.35
C ALA A 302 -5.58 -27.15 -10.00
N ASN A 303 -5.81 -27.44 -8.72
CA ASN A 303 -6.98 -28.17 -8.25
C ASN A 303 -8.27 -27.36 -8.51
N LEU A 304 -8.30 -26.06 -8.20
CA LEU A 304 -9.46 -25.20 -8.51
C LEU A 304 -9.78 -25.20 -10.01
N VAL A 305 -8.76 -25.16 -10.89
CA VAL A 305 -8.93 -25.30 -12.35
C VAL A 305 -9.55 -26.65 -12.71
N SER A 306 -9.02 -27.75 -12.17
CA SER A 306 -9.53 -29.10 -12.46
C SER A 306 -11.00 -29.30 -12.06
N LYS A 307 -11.49 -28.49 -11.13
CA LYS A 307 -12.88 -28.46 -10.68
C LYS A 307 -13.78 -27.52 -11.49
N GLY A 308 -13.23 -26.84 -12.49
CA GLY A 308 -13.96 -25.85 -13.30
C GLY A 308 -14.34 -24.59 -12.52
N LEU A 309 -13.60 -24.25 -11.45
CA LEU A 309 -13.91 -23.11 -10.58
C LEU A 309 -13.22 -21.81 -11.03
N LEU A 310 -12.25 -21.91 -11.93
CA LEU A 310 -11.51 -20.76 -12.47
C LEU A 310 -11.70 -20.72 -13.98
N SER A 311 -12.00 -19.52 -14.48
CA SER A 311 -12.07 -19.19 -15.90
C SER A 311 -10.70 -19.24 -16.56
N LEU A 312 -10.68 -19.33 -17.89
CA LEU A 312 -9.46 -19.26 -18.70
C LEU A 312 -8.73 -17.93 -18.50
N GLU A 313 -9.49 -16.85 -18.34
CA GLU A 313 -8.97 -15.51 -18.06
C GLU A 313 -8.25 -15.46 -16.71
N MET A 314 -8.83 -16.07 -15.67
CA MET A 314 -8.18 -16.18 -14.36
C MET A 314 -6.92 -17.05 -14.42
N ILE A 315 -6.92 -18.13 -15.21
CA ILE A 315 -5.73 -18.98 -15.40
C ILE A 315 -4.59 -18.19 -16.03
N ALA A 316 -4.88 -17.36 -17.05
CA ALA A 316 -3.89 -16.48 -17.66
C ALA A 316 -3.30 -15.50 -16.64
N ILE A 317 -4.15 -14.84 -15.82
CA ILE A 317 -3.70 -13.93 -14.76
C ILE A 317 -2.78 -14.64 -13.75
N LEU A 318 -3.11 -15.88 -13.36
CA LEU A 318 -2.28 -16.67 -12.45
C LEU A 318 -0.94 -17.06 -13.08
N ALA A 319 -0.91 -17.44 -14.36
CA ALA A 319 0.31 -17.82 -15.07
C ALA A 319 1.25 -16.62 -15.28
N GLU A 320 0.69 -15.44 -15.56
CA GLU A 320 1.43 -14.18 -15.61
C GLU A 320 2.00 -13.81 -14.23
N PHE A 321 1.20 -13.94 -13.17
CA PHE A 321 1.64 -13.69 -11.80
C PHE A 321 2.78 -14.64 -11.37
N GLU A 322 2.67 -15.93 -11.67
CA GLU A 322 3.73 -16.94 -11.44
C GLU A 322 5.04 -16.51 -12.12
N THR A 323 4.96 -16.05 -13.37
CA THR A 323 6.12 -15.60 -14.15
C THR A 323 6.75 -14.33 -13.56
N TRP A 324 5.93 -13.38 -13.14
CA TRP A 324 6.38 -12.18 -12.42
C TRP A 324 7.04 -12.55 -11.08
N LEU A 325 6.42 -13.42 -10.29
CA LEU A 325 6.93 -13.87 -8.99
C LEU A 325 8.26 -14.63 -9.12
N ALA A 326 8.39 -15.47 -10.15
CA ALA A 326 9.64 -16.15 -10.46
C ALA A 326 10.76 -15.16 -10.83
N THR A 327 10.42 -14.09 -11.55
CA THR A 327 11.36 -13.00 -11.87
C THR A 327 11.80 -12.28 -10.60
N LEU A 328 10.85 -11.94 -9.73
CA LEU A 328 11.11 -11.32 -8.43
C LEU A 328 12.06 -12.17 -7.57
N ASN A 329 11.85 -13.48 -7.50
CA ASN A 329 12.67 -14.39 -6.71
C ASN A 329 14.12 -14.51 -7.22
N ARG A 330 14.38 -14.11 -8.47
CA ARG A 330 15.73 -14.09 -9.07
C ARG A 330 16.46 -12.77 -8.85
N LEU A 331 15.76 -11.72 -8.43
CA LEU A 331 16.40 -10.43 -8.15
C LEU A 331 17.26 -10.54 -6.88
N PRO A 332 18.47 -9.96 -6.89
CA PRO A 332 19.29 -9.87 -5.69
C PRO A 332 18.60 -9.00 -4.65
N ASP A 333 18.85 -9.26 -3.37
CA ASP A 333 18.23 -8.51 -2.27
C ASP A 333 18.60 -7.01 -2.29
N ASP A 334 19.79 -6.68 -2.81
CA ASP A 334 20.27 -5.30 -3.01
C ASP A 334 19.95 -4.75 -4.42
N GLY A 335 19.11 -5.44 -5.19
CA GLY A 335 18.72 -5.07 -6.55
C GLY A 335 17.73 -3.90 -6.60
N PRO A 336 17.43 -3.37 -7.81
CA PRO A 336 16.37 -2.40 -7.99
C PRO A 336 15.04 -2.99 -7.51
N GLU A 337 14.20 -2.15 -6.89
CA GLU A 337 12.90 -2.60 -6.42
C GLU A 337 12.05 -3.08 -7.62
N PRO A 338 11.38 -4.23 -7.51
CA PRO A 338 10.57 -4.76 -8.58
C PRO A 338 9.36 -3.86 -8.83
N MET A 339 9.03 -3.67 -10.12
CA MET A 339 7.74 -3.07 -10.48
C MET A 339 6.59 -3.94 -9.97
N ALA A 340 5.60 -3.31 -9.35
CA ALA A 340 4.42 -4.00 -8.87
C ALA A 340 3.60 -4.55 -10.04
N TYR A 341 3.32 -5.85 -10.03
CA TYR A 341 2.42 -6.52 -10.98
C TYR A 341 1.00 -5.94 -10.94
N ARG A 342 0.44 -5.68 -12.11
CA ARG A 342 -0.92 -5.17 -12.34
C ARG A 342 -1.47 -5.84 -13.61
N PHE A 343 -2.78 -6.02 -13.66
CA PHE A 343 -3.46 -6.70 -14.76
C PHE A 343 -4.86 -6.10 -14.94
N ALA A 344 -5.35 -6.03 -16.17
CA ALA A 344 -6.74 -5.67 -16.40
C ALA A 344 -7.65 -6.75 -15.82
N VAL A 345 -8.67 -6.34 -15.06
CA VAL A 345 -9.60 -7.29 -14.44
C VAL A 345 -10.69 -7.61 -15.46
N PRO A 346 -10.85 -8.88 -15.87
CA PRO A 346 -11.92 -9.28 -16.77
C PRO A 346 -13.29 -8.88 -16.22
N SER A 347 -14.22 -8.52 -17.10
CA SER A 347 -15.61 -8.36 -16.70
C SER A 347 -16.24 -9.74 -16.42
N GLY A 348 -17.21 -9.78 -15.51
CA GLY A 348 -17.97 -11.00 -15.23
C GLY A 348 -17.31 -12.03 -14.32
N LEU A 349 -16.14 -11.75 -13.71
CA LEU A 349 -15.49 -12.64 -12.73
C LEU A 349 -16.45 -13.12 -11.66
N THR A 350 -16.31 -14.39 -11.26
CA THR A 350 -16.98 -14.93 -10.08
C THR A 350 -16.48 -14.25 -8.81
N ASP A 351 -17.24 -14.35 -7.72
CA ASP A 351 -16.81 -13.76 -6.45
C ASP A 351 -15.51 -14.39 -5.95
N LEU A 352 -15.30 -15.70 -6.14
CA LEU A 352 -14.02 -16.34 -5.83
C LEU A 352 -12.86 -15.71 -6.61
N GLU A 353 -13.00 -15.55 -7.93
CA GLU A 353 -11.96 -14.97 -8.77
C GLU A 353 -11.68 -13.51 -8.42
N LYS A 354 -12.71 -12.71 -8.11
CA LYS A 354 -12.54 -11.34 -7.59
C LYS A 354 -11.71 -11.32 -6.30
N HIS A 355 -11.96 -12.26 -5.39
CA HIS A 355 -11.18 -12.40 -4.16
C HIS A 355 -9.74 -12.83 -4.43
N ILE A 356 -9.52 -13.76 -5.36
CA ILE A 356 -8.17 -14.16 -5.78
C ILE A 356 -7.43 -12.96 -6.39
N CYS A 357 -8.02 -12.24 -7.33
CA CYS A 357 -7.47 -11.01 -7.90
C CYS A 357 -7.11 -9.99 -6.81
N THR A 358 -8.00 -9.79 -5.83
CA THR A 358 -7.74 -8.92 -4.68
C THR A 358 -6.52 -9.36 -3.89
N ALA A 359 -6.40 -10.66 -3.59
CA ALA A 359 -5.27 -11.20 -2.86
C ALA A 359 -3.97 -11.09 -3.66
N LEU A 360 -3.97 -11.36 -4.98
CA LEU A 360 -2.79 -11.18 -5.83
C LEU A 360 -2.29 -9.73 -5.81
N ILE A 361 -3.21 -8.76 -5.85
CA ILE A 361 -2.87 -7.34 -5.74
C ILE A 361 -2.29 -7.01 -4.36
N CYS A 362 -2.92 -7.49 -3.28
CA CYS A 362 -2.40 -7.33 -1.91
C CYS A 362 -1.00 -7.94 -1.75
N LEU A 363 -0.79 -9.14 -2.30
CA LEU A 363 0.47 -9.86 -2.24
C LEU A 363 1.56 -9.13 -3.04
N THR A 364 1.22 -8.66 -4.23
CA THR A 364 2.10 -7.80 -5.04
C THR A 364 2.52 -6.57 -4.24
N ASP A 365 1.54 -5.89 -3.64
CA ASP A 365 1.81 -4.70 -2.85
C ASP A 365 2.78 -5.04 -1.71
N ASP A 366 2.55 -6.13 -0.97
CA ASP A 366 3.45 -6.58 0.11
C ASP A 366 4.87 -6.94 -0.35
N LEU A 367 4.99 -7.50 -1.55
CA LEU A 367 6.27 -7.93 -2.12
C LEU A 367 7.07 -6.79 -2.75
N THR A 368 6.46 -5.62 -2.94
CA THR A 368 7.08 -4.43 -3.52
C THR A 368 7.16 -3.30 -2.49
N SER A 369 7.64 -2.13 -2.91
CA SER A 369 7.73 -0.90 -2.09
C SER A 369 6.34 -0.40 -1.65
N MET A 370 5.29 -0.80 -2.35
CA MET A 370 3.91 -0.46 -1.99
C MET A 370 3.54 -0.95 -0.60
N GLY A 371 4.05 -2.10 -0.17
CA GLY A 371 3.70 -2.72 1.11
C GLY A 371 4.19 -1.92 2.32
N THR A 372 5.20 -1.06 2.12
CA THR A 372 5.73 -0.16 3.15
C THR A 372 5.28 1.28 2.95
N PHE A 373 4.62 1.60 1.84
CA PHE A 373 4.20 2.95 1.50
C PHE A 373 3.04 3.44 2.37
N TYR A 374 3.02 4.72 2.75
CA TYR A 374 1.91 5.31 3.53
C TYR A 374 0.58 5.30 2.76
N ALA A 375 0.62 5.45 1.43
CA ALA A 375 -0.60 5.34 0.62
C ALA A 375 -1.15 3.91 0.54
N ALA A 376 -0.46 2.91 1.08
CA ALA A 376 -0.99 1.56 1.16
C ALA A 376 -2.32 1.51 1.91
N LEU A 377 -2.58 2.40 2.87
CA LEU A 377 -3.91 2.53 3.49
C LEU A 377 -5.00 2.81 2.44
N VAL A 378 -4.74 3.78 1.57
CA VAL A 378 -5.67 4.20 0.52
C VAL A 378 -5.85 3.11 -0.53
N PHE A 379 -4.76 2.50 -0.98
CA PHE A 379 -4.80 1.54 -2.08
C PHE A 379 -5.13 0.09 -1.69
N ARG A 380 -4.75 -0.32 -0.48
CA ARG A 380 -5.01 -1.68 0.01
C ARG A 380 -6.38 -1.75 0.67
N LYS A 381 -6.84 -0.68 1.32
CA LYS A 381 -8.11 -0.67 2.09
C LYS A 381 -8.32 -1.97 2.89
N PRO A 382 -7.33 -2.42 3.67
CA PRO A 382 -7.37 -3.74 4.31
C PRO A 382 -8.61 -3.92 5.18
N LEU A 383 -9.09 -2.86 5.85
CA LEU A 383 -10.35 -2.88 6.58
C LEU A 383 -11.53 -3.24 5.68
N LYS A 384 -11.71 -2.52 4.56
CA LYS A 384 -12.78 -2.77 3.59
C LYS A 384 -12.68 -4.16 3.00
N ARG A 385 -11.48 -4.58 2.58
CA ARG A 385 -11.26 -5.90 1.97
C ARG A 385 -11.45 -7.05 2.94
N THR A 386 -11.09 -6.85 4.20
CA THR A 386 -11.33 -7.85 5.25
C THR A 386 -12.81 -7.94 5.60
N LYS A 387 -13.55 -6.82 5.63
CA LYS A 387 -15.01 -6.83 5.77
C LYS A 387 -15.70 -7.51 4.60
N MET A 388 -15.31 -7.19 3.37
CA MET A 388 -15.79 -7.86 2.16
C MET A 388 -15.58 -9.36 2.26
N LEU A 389 -14.36 -9.79 2.64
CA LEU A 389 -14.11 -11.19 2.97
C LEU A 389 -15.14 -11.70 3.99
N PHE A 390 -15.32 -11.07 5.15
CA PHE A 390 -16.31 -11.53 6.15
C PHE A 390 -17.76 -11.62 5.65
N GLU A 391 -18.20 -10.65 4.85
CA GLU A 391 -19.58 -10.52 4.38
C GLU A 391 -19.87 -11.53 3.25
N ASP A 392 -18.90 -11.72 2.35
CA ASP A 392 -19.04 -12.63 1.20
C ASP A 392 -18.64 -14.07 1.54
N LEU A 393 -17.79 -14.26 2.56
CA LEU A 393 -17.27 -15.57 2.97
C LEU A 393 -18.34 -16.62 3.20
N PRO A 394 -19.42 -16.37 3.98
CA PRO A 394 -20.41 -17.39 4.30
C PRO A 394 -20.89 -18.14 3.06
N ASN A 395 -21.15 -17.44 1.96
CA ASN A 395 -21.57 -18.04 0.71
C ASN A 395 -20.46 -18.86 0.04
N LEU A 396 -19.20 -18.43 0.15
CA LEU A 396 -18.04 -19.14 -0.39
C LEU A 396 -17.68 -20.42 0.41
N TRP A 397 -17.92 -20.45 1.73
CA TRP A 397 -17.64 -21.63 2.57
C TRP A 397 -18.60 -22.80 2.31
N PHE A 398 -19.89 -22.52 2.10
CA PHE A 398 -20.90 -23.57 2.04
C PHE A 398 -21.04 -24.23 0.67
N SER A 399 -20.40 -23.68 -0.36
CA SER A 399 -20.76 -24.04 -1.74
C SER A 399 -20.05 -25.29 -2.27
N HIS A 400 -18.83 -25.64 -1.84
CA HIS A 400 -17.98 -26.51 -2.69
C HIS A 400 -16.83 -27.33 -2.01
N GLY A 401 -16.96 -27.74 -0.75
CA GLY A 401 -16.05 -28.72 -0.11
C GLY A 401 -14.63 -28.22 0.25
N ASN A 402 -13.76 -29.13 0.72
CA ASN A 402 -12.50 -28.80 1.42
C ASN A 402 -11.49 -27.92 0.67
N ASP A 403 -11.41 -27.99 -0.67
CA ASP A 403 -10.43 -27.18 -1.42
C ASP A 403 -10.80 -25.68 -1.47
N HIS A 404 -12.08 -25.33 -1.29
CA HIS A 404 -12.46 -23.93 -1.10
C HIS A 404 -11.96 -23.38 0.23
N GLU A 405 -11.94 -24.20 1.28
CA GLU A 405 -11.42 -23.77 2.58
C GLU A 405 -9.94 -23.41 2.49
N ASP A 406 -9.16 -24.21 1.78
CA ASP A 406 -7.72 -24.04 1.65
C ASP A 406 -7.38 -22.72 0.91
N VAL A 407 -8.10 -22.36 -0.16
CA VAL A 407 -7.91 -21.05 -0.83
C VAL A 407 -8.38 -19.90 0.05
N LEU A 408 -9.46 -20.07 0.82
CA LEU A 408 -9.95 -19.04 1.75
C LEU A 408 -8.93 -18.76 2.87
N VAL A 409 -8.22 -19.78 3.35
CA VAL A 409 -7.09 -19.60 4.29
C VAL A 409 -5.99 -18.76 3.64
N TRP A 410 -5.62 -19.04 2.39
CA TRP A 410 -4.63 -18.24 1.68
C TRP A 410 -5.08 -16.78 1.45
N LEU A 411 -6.31 -16.57 0.98
CA LEU A 411 -6.92 -15.26 0.80
C LEU A 411 -6.89 -14.45 2.10
N ALA A 412 -7.32 -15.07 3.19
CA ALA A 412 -7.34 -14.48 4.51
C ALA A 412 -5.95 -14.06 4.97
N THR A 413 -4.96 -14.94 4.88
CA THR A 413 -3.59 -14.65 5.29
C THR A 413 -3.00 -13.49 4.48
N VAL A 414 -3.17 -13.51 3.17
CA VAL A 414 -2.66 -12.44 2.31
C VAL A 414 -3.35 -11.10 2.59
N ILE A 415 -4.68 -11.06 2.70
CA ILE A 415 -5.41 -9.79 2.84
C ILE A 415 -5.27 -9.22 4.25
N THR A 416 -5.37 -10.06 5.28
CA THR A 416 -5.42 -9.64 6.68
C THR A 416 -4.05 -9.48 7.32
N THR A 417 -2.98 -10.03 6.74
CA THR A 417 -1.61 -9.90 7.25
C THR A 417 -0.74 -9.06 6.31
N PRO A 418 -1.00 -7.74 6.19
CA PRO A 418 -0.19 -6.83 5.39
C PRO A 418 1.25 -6.75 5.87
N ARG A 419 2.17 -6.32 4.99
CA ARG A 419 3.57 -6.07 5.33
C ARG A 419 3.73 -5.02 6.42
N ARG A 420 2.86 -4.02 6.39
CA ARG A 420 2.73 -3.00 7.42
C ARG A 420 1.59 -3.35 8.39
N PRO A 421 1.90 -3.77 9.63
CA PRO A 421 0.89 -4.25 10.58
C PRO A 421 -0.14 -3.19 10.97
N ASP A 422 0.21 -1.90 10.87
CA ASP A 422 -0.67 -0.76 11.16
C ASP A 422 -1.81 -0.60 10.17
N LEU A 423 -1.74 -1.24 8.99
CA LEU A 423 -2.77 -1.14 7.98
C LEU A 423 -4.05 -1.91 8.38
N ALA A 424 -3.93 -3.08 9.01
CA ALA A 424 -5.08 -3.93 9.35
C ALA A 424 -5.34 -3.93 10.86
N PRO A 425 -6.53 -3.52 11.34
CA PRO A 425 -6.82 -3.51 12.77
C PRO A 425 -6.70 -4.90 13.40
N THR A 426 -5.96 -5.00 14.50
CA THR A 426 -5.70 -6.28 15.19
C THR A 426 -6.97 -7.04 15.54
N GLU A 427 -7.99 -6.36 16.07
CA GLU A 427 -9.26 -7.00 16.44
C GLU A 427 -9.94 -7.67 15.25
N MET A 428 -9.91 -7.04 14.08
CA MET A 428 -10.52 -7.60 12.88
C MET A 428 -9.80 -8.84 12.40
N ARG A 429 -8.46 -8.82 12.39
CA ARG A 429 -7.64 -9.99 12.06
C ARG A 429 -7.95 -11.12 13.03
N LYS A 430 -7.97 -10.81 14.33
CA LYS A 430 -8.27 -11.75 15.40
C LYS A 430 -9.62 -12.43 15.20
N THR A 431 -10.69 -11.66 15.05
CA THR A 431 -12.03 -12.21 14.80
C THR A 431 -12.05 -13.13 13.57
N PHE A 432 -11.29 -12.78 12.51
CA PHE A 432 -11.29 -13.55 11.28
C PHE A 432 -10.63 -14.91 11.47
N TYR A 433 -9.42 -14.92 12.04
CA TYR A 433 -8.69 -16.14 12.33
C TYR A 433 -9.37 -16.98 13.40
N GLU A 434 -10.01 -16.38 14.41
CA GLU A 434 -10.84 -17.11 15.38
C GLU A 434 -11.95 -17.89 14.67
N GLN A 435 -12.68 -17.26 13.73
CA GLN A 435 -13.71 -17.95 12.95
C GLN A 435 -13.13 -19.06 12.07
N LEU A 436 -11.97 -18.84 11.44
CA LEU A 436 -11.27 -19.88 10.67
C LEU A 436 -10.90 -21.09 11.55
N ILE A 437 -10.28 -20.85 12.70
CA ILE A 437 -9.81 -21.90 13.63
C ILE A 437 -10.98 -22.69 14.22
N LEU A 438 -12.09 -22.02 14.54
CA LEU A 438 -13.29 -22.67 15.05
C LEU A 438 -13.92 -23.61 14.02
N ARG A 439 -13.86 -23.24 12.74
CA ARG A 439 -14.46 -24.02 11.64
C ARG A 439 -13.56 -25.16 11.16
N ASN A 440 -12.24 -24.95 11.12
CA ASN A 440 -11.30 -25.92 10.60
C ASN A 440 -10.22 -26.23 11.63
N THR A 441 -10.37 -27.37 12.31
CA THR A 441 -9.45 -27.82 13.36
C THR A 441 -8.03 -28.06 12.85
N ARG A 442 -7.82 -28.26 11.54
CA ARG A 442 -6.49 -28.35 10.93
C ARG A 442 -5.70 -27.06 11.16
N LEU A 443 -6.38 -25.91 11.23
CA LEU A 443 -5.78 -24.59 11.42
C LEU A 443 -5.35 -24.30 12.85
N ARG A 444 -5.39 -25.28 13.77
CA ARG A 444 -4.85 -25.16 15.14
C ARG A 444 -3.33 -25.35 15.22
N SER A 445 -2.71 -25.78 14.13
CA SER A 445 -1.26 -25.97 14.03
C SER A 445 -0.71 -25.15 12.87
N TRP A 446 0.33 -24.36 13.13
CA TRP A 446 1.02 -23.61 12.08
C TRP A 446 1.51 -24.52 10.96
N ASN A 447 2.03 -25.72 11.26
CA ASN A 447 2.53 -26.64 10.23
C ASN A 447 1.45 -27.01 9.20
N ASN A 448 0.20 -27.18 9.65
CA ASN A 448 -0.93 -27.43 8.74
C ASN A 448 -1.28 -26.18 7.94
N VAL A 449 -1.25 -25.00 8.57
CA VAL A 449 -1.49 -23.72 7.90
C VAL A 449 -0.43 -23.49 6.82
N GLU A 450 0.85 -23.68 7.15
CA GLU A 450 1.96 -23.57 6.21
C GLU A 450 1.82 -24.56 5.05
N GLN A 451 1.43 -25.81 5.32
CA GLN A 451 1.16 -26.79 4.27
C GLN A 451 0.04 -26.34 3.33
N ILE A 452 -1.05 -25.78 3.87
CA ILE A 452 -2.16 -25.22 3.08
C ILE A 452 -1.67 -24.04 2.24
N LEU A 453 -0.99 -23.08 2.86
CA LEU A 453 -0.49 -21.89 2.17
C LEU A 453 0.52 -22.25 1.07
N GLY A 454 1.35 -23.28 1.30
CA GLY A 454 2.31 -23.81 0.32
C GLY A 454 1.67 -24.45 -0.92
N ARG A 455 0.36 -24.72 -0.91
CA ARG A 455 -0.40 -25.12 -2.11
C ARG A 455 -0.71 -23.93 -3.04
N PHE A 456 -0.53 -22.69 -2.58
CA PHE A 456 -0.79 -21.46 -3.34
C PHE A 456 0.48 -20.61 -3.47
N PHE A 457 0.36 -19.33 -3.84
CA PHE A 457 1.51 -18.42 -3.88
C PHE A 457 2.02 -18.12 -2.47
N TYR A 458 3.11 -18.78 -2.09
CA TYR A 458 3.75 -18.70 -0.78
C TYR A 458 5.18 -18.12 -0.86
N PRO A 459 5.34 -16.80 -1.01
CA PRO A 459 6.66 -16.20 -1.06
C PRO A 459 7.37 -16.28 0.29
N LYS A 460 8.58 -16.85 0.30
CA LYS A 460 9.43 -16.99 1.50
C LYS A 460 9.66 -15.67 2.24
N ARG A 461 9.72 -14.55 1.51
CA ARG A 461 9.85 -13.18 2.06
C ARG A 461 8.71 -12.77 2.99
N ARG A 462 7.56 -13.45 2.92
CA ARG A 462 6.37 -13.19 3.76
C ARG A 462 6.10 -14.27 4.80
N ALA A 463 6.62 -15.48 4.58
CA ALA A 463 6.41 -16.67 5.42
C ALA A 463 6.53 -16.38 6.94
N TRP A 464 7.62 -15.74 7.35
CA TRP A 464 7.85 -15.41 8.77
C TRP A 464 6.78 -14.47 9.35
N ALA A 465 6.43 -13.40 8.62
CA ALA A 465 5.43 -12.44 9.08
C ALA A 465 4.02 -13.07 9.17
N TRP A 466 3.72 -14.03 8.28
CA TRP A 466 2.49 -14.80 8.34
C TRP A 466 2.46 -15.76 9.54
N MET A 467 3.57 -16.45 9.81
CA MET A 467 3.73 -17.31 10.99
C MET A 467 3.55 -16.53 12.28
N GLU A 468 4.32 -15.45 12.46
CA GLU A 468 4.30 -14.61 13.66
C GLU A 468 2.89 -14.04 13.92
N SER A 469 2.21 -13.57 12.86
CA SER A 469 0.85 -13.07 12.97
C SER A 469 -0.16 -14.16 13.35
N TRP A 470 0.00 -15.38 12.82
CA TRP A 470 -0.88 -16.49 13.15
C TRP A 470 -0.66 -16.96 14.60
N GLU A 471 0.59 -17.11 15.03
CA GLU A 471 0.95 -17.55 16.38
C GLU A 471 0.47 -16.57 17.46
N ASP A 472 0.60 -15.26 17.22
CA ASP A 472 0.09 -14.24 18.14
C ASP A 472 -1.43 -14.36 18.32
N ILE A 473 -2.17 -14.48 17.20
CA ILE A 473 -3.63 -14.62 17.25
C ILE A 473 -4.05 -15.93 17.91
N TYR A 474 -3.38 -17.05 17.57
CA TYR A 474 -3.69 -18.36 18.14
C TYR A 474 -3.45 -18.39 19.65
N ARG A 475 -2.35 -17.80 20.12
CA ARG A 475 -2.04 -17.68 21.56
C ARG A 475 -3.16 -16.95 22.29
N GLN A 476 -3.56 -15.79 21.80
CA GLN A 476 -4.64 -15.01 22.39
C GLN A 476 -5.99 -15.74 22.39
N HIS A 477 -6.30 -16.48 21.32
CA HIS A 477 -7.50 -17.33 21.28
C HIS A 477 -7.43 -18.42 22.38
N SER A 478 -6.29 -19.10 22.50
CA SER A 478 -6.13 -20.20 23.46
C SER A 478 -6.33 -19.75 24.90
N GLU A 479 -5.77 -18.58 25.26
CA GLU A 479 -5.92 -17.97 26.59
C GLU A 479 -7.39 -17.65 26.91
N LYS A 480 -8.13 -17.09 25.93
CA LYS A 480 -9.56 -16.77 26.06
C LYS A 480 -10.41 -18.03 26.30
N THR A 481 -10.13 -19.11 25.58
CA THR A 481 -10.88 -20.38 25.76
C THR A 481 -10.61 -21.02 27.12
N THR A 482 -9.37 -20.97 27.62
CA THR A 482 -9.01 -21.49 28.95
C THR A 482 -9.67 -20.69 30.08
N GLN A 483 -9.75 -19.36 29.97
CA GLN A 483 -10.42 -18.50 30.95
C GLN A 483 -11.93 -18.75 31.02
N VAL A 484 -12.60 -18.89 29.86
CA VAL A 484 -14.05 -19.17 29.82
C VAL A 484 -14.35 -20.55 30.43
N GLY A 485 -13.56 -21.59 30.08
CA GLY A 485 -13.72 -22.94 30.64
C GLY A 485 -13.55 -22.99 32.17
N SER A 486 -12.60 -22.22 32.70
CA SER A 486 -12.35 -22.12 34.15
C SER A 486 -13.47 -21.36 34.89
N SER A 487 -14.07 -20.35 34.26
CA SER A 487 -15.16 -19.58 34.84
C SER A 487 -16.51 -20.32 34.81
N THR A 488 -16.75 -21.19 33.83
CA THR A 488 -17.93 -22.06 33.80
C THR A 488 -17.83 -23.25 34.76
N ALA A 489 -16.62 -23.76 35.04
CA ALA A 489 -16.41 -24.84 36.00
C ALA A 489 -16.66 -24.42 37.46
N LEU A 490 -16.56 -23.12 37.78
CA LEU A 490 -16.84 -22.58 39.11
C LEU A 490 -18.34 -22.34 39.40
N VAL A 491 -19.22 -22.46 38.39
CA VAL A 491 -20.68 -22.26 38.54
C VAL A 491 -21.44 -23.59 38.62
N SER A 492 -20.81 -24.74 38.34
CA SER A 492 -21.48 -26.06 38.36
C SER A 492 -21.34 -26.83 39.68
N SER A 493 -20.88 -26.20 40.75
CA SER A 493 -20.75 -26.81 42.08
C SER A 493 -21.71 -26.15 43.09
N THR A 494 -23.01 -26.23 42.80
CA THR A 494 -24.05 -26.08 43.82
C THR A 494 -24.78 -27.43 43.92
N PRO A 495 -24.68 -28.18 45.02
CA PRO A 495 -25.39 -29.43 45.17
C PRO A 495 -26.89 -29.13 45.34
N ILE A 496 -27.71 -29.62 44.41
CA ILE A 496 -29.15 -29.64 44.58
C ILE A 496 -29.45 -30.63 45.72
N LEU A 497 -29.72 -30.08 46.90
CA LEU A 497 -30.30 -30.80 48.03
C LEU A 497 -31.72 -31.22 47.65
N ALA A 498 -31.92 -32.53 47.57
CA ALA A 498 -33.23 -33.15 47.54
C ALA A 498 -33.96 -32.87 48.86
N CYS A 499 -35.20 -32.42 48.78
CA CYS A 499 -36.19 -32.55 49.85
C CYS A 499 -37.50 -33.09 49.28
N ALA A 500 -38.10 -33.95 50.11
CA ALA A 500 -39.27 -34.80 49.96
C ALA A 500 -40.54 -34.13 49.39
#